data_AF-A0A2R6N8I6-F1
#
_entry.id   AF-A0A2R6N8I6-F1
#
_cell.length_a   1.000
_cell.length_b   1.000
_cell.length_c   1.000
_cell.angle_alpha   90.00
_cell.angle_beta   90.00
_cell.angle_gamma   90.00
#
_symmetry.space_group_name_H-M   'P 1'
#
loop_
_entity.id
_entity.type
_entity.pdbx_description
1 polymer ?
#
loop_
_entity_poly.entity_id
_entity_poly.type
_entity_poly.pdbx_seq_one_letter_code
_entity_poly.pdbx_strand_id
1 'polypeptide(L)'
;MPEIERVHADPDLIVTALQQKFLEPDPMGEPAIRVAPDGEADLFIHEGGFAQPEEGVDVRPERFIGDELDLPAPDADLGDEGIKQLGERLGSEVRPALRTEVDLNADREGAERIVPVEYPEADP
;
A
#
# COMPACT_ATOMS: atom_id res chain seq x y z
N MET A 1 20.75 -4.12 11.08
CA MET A 1 19.88 -3.19 10.34
C MET A 1 19.28 -2.25 11.36
N PRO A 2 19.19 -0.94 11.10
CA PRO A 2 18.39 -0.07 11.96
C PRO A 2 16.95 -0.60 11.97
N GLU A 3 16.34 -0.55 13.13
CA GLU A 3 14.98 -0.99 13.34
C GLU A 3 14.05 0.14 12.93
N ILE A 4 13.20 -0.07 11.92
CA ILE A 4 12.16 0.90 11.52
C ILE A 4 11.22 1.10 12.72
N GLU A 5 11.26 2.28 13.33
CA GLU A 5 10.43 2.63 14.48
C GLU A 5 9.09 3.26 14.06
N ARG A 6 9.03 3.78 12.83
CA ARG A 6 7.91 4.53 12.27
C ARG A 6 7.97 4.52 10.74
N VAL A 7 6.82 4.57 10.10
CA VAL A 7 6.70 4.77 8.65
C VAL A 7 6.26 6.19 8.36
N HIS A 8 6.96 6.86 7.45
CA HIS A 8 6.58 8.15 6.88
C HIS A 8 6.07 7.89 5.46
N ALA A 9 4.76 8.08 5.22
CA ALA A 9 4.14 7.74 3.95
C ALA A 9 3.26 8.87 3.44
N ASP A 10 3.28 9.12 2.12
CA ASP A 10 2.33 10.01 1.47
C ASP A 10 0.99 9.29 1.22
N PRO A 11 -0.15 9.82 1.65
CA PRO A 11 -1.48 9.31 1.29
C PRO A 11 -1.65 9.06 -0.22
N ASP A 12 -1.13 9.95 -1.07
CA ASP A 12 -1.27 9.84 -2.53
C ASP A 12 -0.49 8.66 -3.09
N LEU A 13 0.59 8.27 -2.43
CA LEU A 13 1.36 7.09 -2.76
C LEU A 13 0.54 5.81 -2.53
N ILE A 14 -0.18 5.73 -1.40
CA ILE A 14 -1.06 4.59 -1.10
C ILE A 14 -2.21 4.52 -2.12
N VAL A 15 -2.85 5.66 -2.42
CA VAL A 15 -3.90 5.74 -3.44
C VAL A 15 -3.39 5.27 -4.79
N THR A 16 -2.23 5.78 -5.21
CA THR A 16 -1.61 5.43 -6.50
C THR A 16 -1.30 3.94 -6.57
N ALA A 17 -0.74 3.36 -5.51
CA ALA A 17 -0.43 1.94 -5.44
C ALA A 17 -1.69 1.06 -5.57
N LEU A 18 -2.79 1.43 -4.89
CA LEU A 18 -4.07 0.73 -5.00
C LEU A 18 -4.67 0.86 -6.41
N GLN A 19 -4.61 2.06 -7.02
CA GLN A 19 -5.09 2.27 -8.38
C GLN A 19 -4.31 1.43 -9.39
N GLN A 20 -2.97 1.42 -9.30
CA GLN A 20 -2.13 0.55 -10.13
C GLN A 20 -2.45 -0.93 -9.92
N LYS A 21 -2.77 -1.34 -8.69
CA LYS A 21 -3.10 -2.73 -8.41
C LYS A 21 -4.43 -3.18 -9.03
N PHE A 22 -5.47 -2.37 -8.93
CA PHE A 22 -6.83 -2.79 -9.26
C PHE A 22 -7.39 -2.23 -10.57
N LEU A 23 -6.95 -1.06 -11.01
CA LEU A 23 -7.46 -0.39 -12.21
C LEU A 23 -6.51 -0.55 -13.40
N GLU A 24 -5.21 -0.53 -13.13
CA GLU A 24 -4.16 -0.60 -14.15
C GLU A 24 -3.14 -1.72 -13.84
N PRO A 25 -3.59 -2.97 -13.62
CA PRO A 25 -2.72 -4.05 -13.21
C PRO A 25 -1.60 -4.26 -14.25
N ASP A 26 -0.36 -4.00 -13.84
CA ASP A 26 0.80 -4.16 -14.70
C ASP A 26 1.10 -5.66 -14.88
N PRO A 27 1.10 -6.18 -16.12
CA PRO A 27 1.47 -7.58 -16.36
C PRO A 27 2.91 -7.91 -15.95
N MET A 28 3.77 -6.90 -15.78
CA MET A 28 5.14 -7.07 -15.31
C MET A 28 5.20 -7.23 -13.80
N GLY A 29 4.27 -6.69 -13.00
CA GLY A 29 4.46 -6.71 -11.55
C GLY A 29 3.33 -6.18 -10.66
N GLU A 30 3.46 -6.45 -9.35
CA GLU A 30 2.55 -5.94 -8.32
C GLU A 30 3.14 -4.69 -7.63
N PRO A 31 2.35 -3.62 -7.42
CA PRO A 31 2.80 -2.46 -6.66
C PRO A 31 2.92 -2.77 -5.17
N ALA A 32 3.95 -2.21 -4.54
CA ALA A 32 4.23 -2.29 -3.11
C ALA A 32 4.68 -0.93 -2.58
N ILE A 33 4.50 -0.74 -1.28
CA ILE A 33 5.05 0.37 -0.53
C ILE A 33 6.36 -0.08 0.08
N ARG A 34 7.47 0.43 -0.45
CA ARG A 34 8.80 0.15 0.08
C ARG A 34 9.08 1.10 1.23
N VAL A 35 9.27 0.55 2.42
CA VAL A 35 9.72 1.28 3.60
C VAL A 35 11.23 1.11 3.73
N ALA A 36 11.96 2.21 3.56
CA ALA A 36 13.40 2.27 3.75
C ALA A 36 13.79 2.07 5.23
N PRO A 37 15.06 1.75 5.55
CA PRO A 37 15.48 1.50 6.93
C PRO A 37 15.36 2.70 7.88
N ASP A 38 15.24 3.92 7.34
CA ASP A 38 14.97 5.16 8.08
C ASP A 38 13.47 5.44 8.27
N GLY A 39 12.59 4.65 7.64
CA GLY A 39 11.13 4.76 7.76
C GLY A 39 10.45 5.48 6.60
N GLU A 40 11.19 6.06 5.66
CA GLU A 40 10.61 6.71 4.47
C GLU A 40 9.96 5.68 3.54
N ALA A 41 8.76 5.98 3.06
CA ALA A 41 8.00 5.11 2.19
C ALA A 41 7.96 5.61 0.74
N ASP A 42 8.29 4.72 -0.20
CA ASP A 42 8.27 4.96 -1.63
C ASP A 42 7.42 3.92 -2.38
N LEU A 43 6.91 4.29 -3.56
CA LEU A 43 6.20 3.36 -4.45
C LEU A 43 7.21 2.50 -5.21
N PHE A 44 7.03 1.18 -5.15
CA PHE A 44 7.85 0.22 -5.87
C PHE A 44 6.98 -0.76 -6.66
N ILE A 45 7.47 -1.23 -7.81
CA ILE A 45 6.79 -2.25 -8.64
C ILE A 45 7.64 -3.52 -8.65
N HIS A 46 7.07 -4.64 -8.20
CA HIS A 46 7.73 -5.94 -8.21
C HIS A 46 7.62 -6.63 -9.56
N GLU A 47 8.66 -6.51 -10.39
CA GLU A 47 8.75 -7.26 -11.63
C GLU A 47 8.82 -8.79 -11.35
N GLY A 48 7.77 -9.54 -11.70
CA GLY A 48 7.71 -10.99 -11.53
C GLY A 48 7.21 -11.51 -10.18
N GLY A 49 6.63 -10.64 -9.33
CA GLY A 49 5.95 -11.03 -8.10
C GLY A 49 6.60 -10.51 -6.82
N PHE A 50 5.81 -10.42 -5.74
CA PHE A 50 6.18 -9.80 -4.47
C PHE A 50 7.39 -10.51 -3.81
N ALA A 51 8.48 -9.78 -3.60
CA ALA A 51 9.73 -10.31 -3.03
C ALA A 51 10.34 -9.31 -2.05
N GLN A 52 10.70 -9.74 -0.83
CA GLN A 52 11.27 -8.83 0.16
C GLN A 52 12.68 -8.36 -0.23
N PRO A 53 13.01 -7.07 -0.06
CA PRO A 53 14.32 -6.53 -0.38
C PRO A 53 15.37 -6.92 0.66
N GLU A 54 16.67 -6.78 0.31
CA GLU A 54 17.77 -7.01 1.26
C GLU A 54 17.82 -5.97 2.38
N GLU A 55 17.39 -4.74 2.08
CA GLU A 55 17.28 -3.64 3.02
C GLU A 55 15.89 -3.01 2.93
N GLY A 56 15.32 -2.66 4.09
CA GLY A 56 13.96 -2.13 4.19
C GLY A 56 12.91 -3.24 4.21
N VAL A 57 11.71 -2.90 3.77
CA VAL A 57 10.52 -3.76 3.79
C VAL A 57 9.62 -3.38 2.63
N ASP A 58 9.17 -4.35 1.85
CA ASP A 58 8.08 -4.12 0.92
C ASP A 58 6.77 -4.53 1.60
N VAL A 59 5.78 -3.65 1.59
CA VAL A 59 4.48 -3.82 2.24
C VAL A 59 3.39 -3.65 1.20
N ARG A 60 2.41 -4.57 1.18
CA ARG A 60 1.25 -4.43 0.28
C ARG A 60 0.45 -3.17 0.60
N PRO A 61 0.00 -2.38 -0.39
CA PRO A 61 -0.70 -1.12 -0.14
C PRO A 61 -2.00 -1.30 0.66
N GLU A 62 -2.65 -2.47 0.57
CA GLU A 62 -3.85 -2.80 1.34
C GLU A 62 -3.61 -2.82 2.86
N ARG A 63 -2.36 -2.95 3.31
CA ARG A 63 -2.03 -2.93 4.75
C ARG A 63 -2.14 -1.53 5.37
N PHE A 64 -2.17 -0.49 4.54
CA PHE A 64 -2.27 0.91 4.98
C PHE A 64 -3.72 1.39 5.12
N ILE A 65 -4.71 0.57 4.74
CA ILE A 65 -6.13 0.95 4.77
C ILE A 65 -6.93 0.02 5.70
N GLY A 66 -7.98 0.55 6.30
CA GLY A 66 -8.94 -0.21 7.11
C GLY A 66 -9.67 -1.27 6.30
N ASP A 67 -10.09 -2.35 6.97
CA ASP A 67 -10.90 -3.42 6.35
C ASP A 67 -12.31 -2.94 5.93
N GLU A 68 -12.65 -1.69 6.24
CA GLU A 68 -13.90 -1.03 5.82
C GLU A 68 -13.91 -0.66 4.34
N LEU A 69 -12.74 -0.57 3.70
CA LEU A 69 -12.64 -0.36 2.26
C LEU A 69 -12.92 -1.70 1.55
N ASP A 70 -14.15 -1.88 1.07
CA ASP A 70 -14.56 -3.08 0.33
C ASP A 70 -13.85 -3.12 -1.04
N LEU A 71 -12.63 -3.66 -1.04
CA LEU A 71 -11.80 -3.86 -2.22
C LEU A 71 -12.17 -5.17 -2.91
N PRO A 72 -12.24 -5.18 -4.24
CA PRO A 72 -12.44 -6.41 -4.99
C PRO A 72 -11.25 -7.36 -4.82
N ALA A 73 -11.45 -8.62 -5.20
CA ALA A 73 -10.32 -9.54 -5.37
C ALA A 73 -9.35 -8.97 -6.43
N PRO A 74 -8.03 -9.17 -6.29
CA PRO A 74 -7.04 -8.67 -7.25
C PRO A 74 -7.26 -9.16 -8.70
N ASP A 75 -7.88 -10.33 -8.87
CA ASP A 75 -8.22 -10.96 -10.13
C ASP A 75 -9.71 -10.84 -10.50
N ALA A 76 -10.44 -9.95 -9.82
CA ALA A 76 -11.83 -9.71 -10.13
C ALA A 76 -11.98 -9.14 -11.55
N ASP A 77 -12.76 -9.81 -12.38
CA ASP A 77 -13.13 -9.33 -13.71
C ASP A 77 -14.16 -8.20 -13.58
N LEU A 78 -13.66 -6.97 -13.47
CA LEU A 78 -14.46 -5.76 -13.41
C LEU A 78 -14.71 -5.24 -14.84
N GLY A 79 -15.99 -5.09 -15.21
CA GLY A 79 -16.34 -4.34 -16.42
C GLY A 79 -16.07 -2.85 -16.27
N ASP A 80 -16.10 -2.11 -17.37
CA ASP A 80 -15.79 -0.67 -17.44
C ASP A 80 -16.48 0.19 -16.37
N GLU A 81 -17.76 -0.09 -16.10
CA GLU A 81 -18.54 0.62 -15.08
C GLU A 81 -18.04 0.30 -13.66
N GLY A 82 -17.63 -0.94 -13.40
CA GLY A 82 -17.03 -1.36 -12.13
C GLY A 82 -15.66 -0.74 -11.90
N ILE A 83 -14.82 -0.68 -12.94
CA ILE A 83 -13.52 -0.01 -12.92
C ILE A 83 -13.69 1.48 -12.58
N LYS A 84 -14.65 2.14 -13.24
CA LYS A 84 -14.93 3.56 -13.00
C LYS A 84 -15.36 3.82 -11.55
N GLN A 85 -16.33 3.04 -11.04
CA GLN A 85 -16.79 3.18 -9.66
C GLN A 85 -15.67 2.90 -8.65
N LEU A 86 -14.83 1.91 -8.91
CA LEU A 86 -13.67 1.62 -8.07
C LEU A 86 -12.68 2.78 -8.07
N GLY A 87 -12.38 3.39 -9.21
CA GLY A 87 -11.49 4.55 -9.28
C GLY A 87 -12.01 5.76 -8.50
N GLU A 88 -13.31 6.06 -8.60
CA GLU A 88 -13.95 7.13 -7.82
C GLU A 88 -13.89 6.84 -6.31
N ARG A 89 -14.12 5.58 -5.90
CA ARG A 89 -14.01 5.14 -4.50
C ARG A 89 -12.57 5.23 -3.99
N LEU A 90 -11.59 4.71 -4.73
CA LEU A 90 -10.19 4.77 -4.33
C LEU A 90 -9.70 6.22 -4.14
N GLY A 91 -10.15 7.15 -4.99
CA GLY A 91 -9.79 8.56 -4.87
C GLY A 91 -10.44 9.30 -3.69
N SER A 92 -11.54 8.79 -3.13
CA SER A 92 -12.33 9.49 -2.10
C SER A 92 -12.37 8.78 -0.73
N GLU A 93 -12.32 7.46 -0.71
CA GLU A 93 -12.49 6.62 0.47
C GLU A 93 -11.16 6.13 1.07
N VAL A 94 -10.06 6.12 0.30
CA VAL A 94 -8.76 5.64 0.81
C VAL A 94 -8.22 6.55 1.90
N ARG A 95 -8.16 7.86 1.66
CA ARG A 95 -7.64 8.85 2.63
C ARG A 95 -8.33 8.78 4.00
N PRO A 96 -9.66 8.76 4.12
CA PRO A 96 -10.33 8.61 5.42
C PRO A 96 -10.16 7.21 6.02
N ALA A 97 -9.87 6.18 5.22
CA ALA A 97 -9.66 4.81 5.68
C ALA A 97 -8.19 4.49 6.03
N LEU A 98 -7.27 5.45 5.95
CA LEU A 98 -5.86 5.22 6.25
C LEU A 98 -5.65 4.81 7.72
N ARG A 99 -4.93 3.71 7.93
CA ARG A 99 -4.53 3.24 9.26
C ARG A 99 -3.39 4.09 9.78
N THR A 100 -3.37 4.31 11.09
CA THR A 100 -2.27 5.00 11.80
C THR A 100 -1.15 4.04 12.23
N GLU A 101 -1.25 2.75 11.90
CA GLU A 101 -0.26 1.74 12.20
C GLU A 101 -0.25 0.65 11.11
N VAL A 102 0.91 0.04 10.89
CA VAL A 102 1.10 -1.02 9.88
C VAL A 102 1.99 -2.12 10.44
N ASP A 103 1.64 -3.38 10.15
CA ASP A 103 2.50 -4.52 10.45
C ASP A 103 3.54 -4.68 9.33
N LEU A 104 4.81 -4.40 9.64
CA LEU A 104 5.91 -4.55 8.69
C LEU A 104 6.24 -6.02 8.41
N ASN A 105 5.80 -6.96 9.24
CA ASN A 105 6.07 -8.40 9.07
C ASN A 105 4.89 -9.17 8.46
N ALA A 106 3.81 -8.45 8.12
CA ALA A 106 2.59 -8.95 7.49
C ALA A 106 2.80 -9.92 6.31
N ASP A 107 3.84 -9.66 5.50
CA ASP A 107 4.13 -10.38 4.26
C ASP A 107 5.52 -11.05 4.29
N ARG A 108 6.07 -11.32 5.48
CA ARG A 108 7.33 -12.06 5.68
C ARG A 108 7.30 -12.98 6.90
N GLU A 109 8.22 -13.92 6.96
CA GLU A 109 8.37 -14.78 8.12
C GLU A 109 8.90 -14.00 9.32
N GLY A 110 8.14 -14.01 10.44
CA GLY A 110 8.52 -13.30 11.66
C GLY A 110 7.34 -13.13 12.62
N ALA A 111 7.63 -12.57 13.79
CA ALA A 111 6.58 -12.09 14.69
C ALA A 111 6.00 -10.77 14.15
N GLU A 112 4.72 -10.49 14.41
CA GLU A 112 4.11 -9.21 14.06
C GLU A 112 4.95 -8.03 14.55
N ARG A 113 5.13 -7.03 13.69
CA ARG A 113 5.88 -5.82 13.97
C ARG A 113 5.05 -4.62 13.55
N ILE A 114 4.16 -4.23 14.45
CA ILE A 114 3.28 -3.08 14.28
C ILE A 114 4.07 -1.81 14.61
N VAL A 115 4.10 -0.88 13.67
CA VAL A 115 4.74 0.44 13.82
C VAL A 115 3.75 1.55 13.44
N PRO A 116 3.85 2.74 14.05
CA PRO A 116 3.01 3.87 13.67
C PRO A 116 3.33 4.34 12.24
N VAL A 117 2.29 4.83 11.55
CA VAL A 117 2.40 5.52 10.26
C VAL A 117 2.10 7.00 10.46
N GLU A 118 3.01 7.86 10.02
CA GLU A 118 2.82 9.30 9.93
C GLU A 118 2.57 9.69 8.48
N TYR A 119 1.41 10.30 8.25
CA TYR A 119 1.09 10.95 6.99
C TYR A 119 1.35 12.45 7.13
N PRO A 120 1.96 13.11 6.13
CA PRO A 120 2.03 14.57 6.12
C PRO A 120 0.61 15.13 6.20
N GLU A 121 0.39 16.09 7.10
CA GLU A 121 -0.85 16.87 7.09
C GLU A 121 -0.93 17.54 5.71
N ALA A 122 -1.99 17.24 4.95
CA ALA A 122 -2.21 17.91 3.68
C ALA A 122 -2.28 19.41 3.95
N ASP A 123 -1.39 20.19 3.32
CA ASP A 123 -1.42 21.65 3.41
C ASP A 123 -2.84 22.13 2.99
N PRO A 124 -3.55 22.90 3.83
CA PRO A 124 -4.95 23.28 3.62
C PRO A 124 -5.18 24.21 2.41
#